data_AF-A0A2S5LYN0-F1
#
_entry.id   AF-A0A2S5LYN0-F1
#
_cell.length_a   1.000
_cell.length_b   1.000
_cell.length_c   1.000
_cell.angle_alpha   90.00
_cell.angle_beta   90.00
_cell.angle_gamma   90.00
#
_symmetry.space_group_name_H-M   'P 1'
#
loop_
_entity.id
_entity.type
_entity.pdbx_description
1 polymer ?
#
loop_
_entity_poly.entity_id
_entity_poly.type
_entity_poly.pdbx_seq_one_letter_code
_entity_poly.pdbx_strand_id
1 'polypeptide(L)'
;MNMPFSQQHNLLPKERSEAQNHKSSDDDIAAITIDTGGKILECNKTASRLLEYDFNKKSWPHISKFIPQLAEMTLLTGESINPKLRFLSRIGHHFDVIAMNGLRFASKLYFIDIDRFGEHNLRLIIVPTPQN
;
A
#
# COMPACT_ATOMS: atom_id res chain seq x y z
N MET A 1 8.70 66.95 22.93
CA MET A 1 9.66 65.83 23.03
C MET A 1 9.01 64.59 22.44
N ASN A 2 9.59 64.13 21.33
CA ASN A 2 9.58 62.83 20.64
C ASN A 2 8.27 62.06 20.37
N MET A 3 7.82 62.14 19.11
CA MET A 3 7.54 60.98 18.23
C MET A 3 8.86 60.68 17.45
N PRO A 4 9.08 59.58 16.66
CA PRO A 4 8.14 58.61 16.05
C PRO A 4 8.65 57.13 16.00
N PHE A 5 7.89 56.17 15.43
CA PHE A 5 8.39 55.18 14.44
C PHE A 5 7.25 54.42 13.75
N SER A 6 7.47 54.11 12.48
CA SER A 6 6.50 53.79 11.43
C SER A 6 6.34 52.29 11.14
N GLN A 7 5.17 51.94 10.58
CA GLN A 7 4.86 50.94 9.54
C GLN A 7 5.56 49.56 9.54
N GLN A 8 4.75 48.49 9.44
CA GLN A 8 4.96 47.46 8.41
C GLN A 8 3.69 46.64 8.13
N HIS A 9 3.22 46.78 6.89
CA HIS A 9 2.42 45.82 6.12
C HIS A 9 3.13 44.46 6.13
N ASN A 10 2.41 43.34 6.32
CA ASN A 10 2.53 42.13 5.49
C ASN A 10 1.64 40.98 6.00
N LEU A 11 0.67 40.64 5.15
CA LEU A 11 0.23 39.29 4.79
C LEU A 11 0.85 38.15 5.62
N LEU A 12 0.06 37.55 6.51
CA LEU A 12 0.31 36.16 6.92
C LEU A 12 0.03 35.26 5.69
N PRO A 13 1.01 34.46 5.25
CA PRO A 13 0.84 33.57 4.11
C PRO A 13 -0.24 32.54 4.39
N LYS A 14 -1.08 32.27 3.39
CA LYS A 14 -1.80 31.00 3.28
C LYS A 14 -0.75 29.89 3.31
N GLU A 15 -0.62 29.17 4.42
CA GLU A 15 0.04 27.86 4.41
C GLU A 15 -0.89 26.86 3.72
N ARG A 16 -0.98 27.03 2.39
CA ARG A 16 -1.38 26.04 1.40
C ARG A 16 -0.13 25.74 0.59
N SER A 17 0.73 24.92 1.15
CA SER A 17 1.80 24.17 0.49
C SER A 17 2.56 23.52 1.66
N GLU A 18 2.78 22.22 1.71
CA GLU A 18 3.21 21.36 0.62
C GLU A 18 2.60 19.98 0.87
N ALA A 19 1.72 19.52 -0.03
CA ALA A 19 1.64 18.08 -0.27
C ALA A 19 3.04 17.70 -0.73
N GLN A 20 3.85 17.20 0.21
CA GLN A 20 5.17 16.71 -0.05
C GLN A 20 5.01 15.64 -1.13
N ASN A 21 5.28 16.05 -2.36
CA ASN A 21 5.48 15.20 -3.51
C ASN A 21 6.84 14.51 -3.31
N HIS A 22 6.94 13.76 -2.23
CA HIS A 22 7.90 12.68 -2.15
C HIS A 22 7.39 11.71 -3.22
N LYS A 23 8.01 11.72 -4.40
CA LYS A 23 8.03 10.53 -5.24
C LYS A 23 8.66 9.45 -4.37
N SER A 24 7.84 8.81 -3.55
CA SER A 24 8.25 7.66 -2.76
C SER A 24 8.76 6.64 -3.77
N SER A 25 9.91 6.03 -3.50
CA SER A 25 10.36 4.87 -4.28
C SER A 25 9.32 3.73 -4.30
N ASP A 26 8.27 3.82 -3.46
CA ASP A 26 7.09 2.98 -3.55
C ASP A 26 6.40 3.05 -4.91
N ASP A 27 6.47 4.12 -5.69
CA ASP A 27 5.83 4.13 -7.01
C ASP A 27 6.54 3.18 -8.01
N ASP A 28 7.76 2.72 -7.73
CA ASP A 28 8.46 1.79 -8.63
C ASP A 28 8.11 0.31 -8.37
N ILE A 29 7.58 -0.01 -7.18
CA ILE A 29 7.27 -1.39 -6.78
C ILE A 29 5.78 -1.52 -6.47
N ALA A 30 5.11 -2.56 -6.98
CA ALA A 30 3.69 -2.76 -6.69
C ALA A 30 3.45 -3.00 -5.19
N ALA A 31 2.68 -2.11 -4.55
CA ALA A 31 2.42 -2.14 -3.12
C ALA A 31 0.94 -1.89 -2.79
N ILE A 32 0.42 -2.68 -1.86
CA ILE A 32 -0.98 -2.66 -1.42
C ILE A 32 -1.00 -2.63 0.11
N THR A 33 -1.82 -1.78 0.70
CA THR A 33 -2.12 -1.80 2.13
C THR A 33 -3.46 -2.49 2.35
N ILE A 34 -3.51 -3.44 3.28
CA ILE A 34 -4.72 -4.16 3.67
C ILE A 34 -4.93 -4.08 5.18
N ASP A 35 -6.19 -4.17 5.61
CA ASP A 35 -6.53 -4.34 7.02
C ASP A 35 -6.28 -5.78 7.50
N THR A 36 -6.46 -6.02 8.80
CA THR A 36 -6.29 -7.33 9.44
C THR A 36 -7.24 -8.40 8.88
N GLY A 37 -8.36 -7.98 8.30
CA GLY A 37 -9.34 -8.84 7.65
C GLY A 37 -9.08 -9.04 6.15
N GLY A 38 -8.00 -8.50 5.61
CA GLY A 38 -7.59 -8.65 4.22
C GLY A 38 -8.30 -7.74 3.23
N LYS A 39 -9.09 -6.77 3.70
CA LYS A 39 -9.69 -5.75 2.84
C LYS A 39 -8.63 -4.74 2.42
N ILE A 40 -8.60 -4.40 1.15
CA ILE A 40 -7.66 -3.40 0.65
C ILE A 40 -8.06 -2.01 1.16
N LEU A 41 -7.10 -1.25 1.66
CA LEU A 41 -7.27 0.13 2.14
C LEU A 41 -6.61 1.13 1.21
N GLU A 42 -5.45 0.77 0.66
CA GLU A 42 -4.69 1.61 -0.26
C GLU A 42 -3.97 0.76 -1.29
N CYS A 43 -3.74 1.35 -2.46
CA CYS A 43 -2.98 0.73 -3.53
C CYS A 43 -2.22 1.82 -4.29
N ASN A 44 -0.93 1.60 -4.55
CA ASN A 44 -0.17 2.53 -5.37
C ASN A 44 -0.46 2.35 -6.87
N LYS A 45 0.07 3.26 -7.69
CA LYS A 45 -0.16 3.25 -9.14
C LYS A 45 0.37 1.99 -9.81
N THR A 46 1.51 1.48 -9.33
CA THR A 46 2.16 0.30 -9.92
C THR A 46 1.39 -0.98 -9.65
N ALA A 47 0.87 -1.18 -8.42
CA ALA A 47 -0.05 -2.27 -8.13
C ALA A 47 -1.38 -2.14 -8.86
N SER A 48 -1.90 -0.90 -9.02
CA SER A 48 -3.14 -0.66 -9.76
C SER A 48 -3.02 -1.09 -11.23
N ARG A 49 -1.90 -0.73 -11.87
CA ARG A 49 -1.57 -1.18 -13.23
C ARG A 49 -1.36 -2.68 -13.30
N LEU A 50 -0.56 -3.24 -12.38
CA LEU A 50 -0.26 -4.67 -12.35
C LEU A 50 -1.52 -5.54 -12.21
N LEU A 51 -2.48 -5.09 -11.40
CA LEU A 51 -3.73 -5.81 -11.14
C LEU A 51 -4.87 -5.43 -12.09
N GLU A 52 -4.63 -4.49 -13.01
CA GLU A 52 -5.64 -3.92 -13.92
C GLU A 52 -6.90 -3.46 -13.15
N TYR A 53 -6.70 -2.87 -11.97
CA TYR A 53 -7.77 -2.44 -11.09
C TYR A 53 -7.64 -0.96 -10.74
N ASP A 54 -8.69 -0.22 -11.04
CA ASP A 54 -8.82 1.18 -10.66
C ASP A 54 -9.35 1.29 -9.23
N PHE A 55 -8.44 1.40 -8.28
CA PHE A 55 -8.73 1.57 -6.85
C PHE A 55 -9.36 2.94 -6.52
N ASN A 56 -9.51 3.86 -7.49
CA ASN A 56 -10.31 5.07 -7.30
C ASN A 56 -11.82 4.80 -7.41
N LYS A 57 -12.23 3.60 -7.87
CA LYS A 57 -13.62 3.17 -7.87
C LYS A 57 -14.04 2.76 -6.46
N LYS A 58 -15.25 3.14 -6.05
CA LYS A 58 -15.76 3.08 -4.66
C LYS A 58 -15.73 1.71 -3.95
N SER A 59 -15.42 0.61 -4.63
CA SER A 59 -15.35 -0.71 -4.02
C SER A 59 -13.89 -1.12 -3.75
N TRP A 60 -13.56 -1.30 -2.48
CA TRP A 60 -12.29 -1.91 -2.07
C TRP A 60 -12.51 -3.41 -1.84
N PRO A 61 -12.02 -4.29 -2.73
CA PRO A 61 -12.24 -5.73 -2.58
C PRO A 61 -11.33 -6.31 -1.51
N HIS A 62 -11.64 -7.53 -1.09
CA HIS A 62 -10.71 -8.36 -0.33
C HIS A 62 -9.52 -8.77 -1.22
N ILE A 63 -8.32 -8.84 -0.65
CA ILE A 63 -7.09 -9.16 -1.39
C ILE A 63 -7.13 -10.52 -2.08
N SER A 64 -7.89 -11.47 -1.53
CA SER A 64 -8.08 -12.79 -2.13
C SER A 64 -8.73 -12.78 -3.51
N LYS A 65 -9.37 -11.67 -3.91
CA LYS A 65 -9.83 -11.50 -5.28
C LYS A 65 -8.68 -11.56 -6.29
N PHE A 66 -7.51 -11.05 -5.89
CA PHE A 66 -6.30 -11.03 -6.71
C PHE A 66 -5.34 -12.16 -6.35
N ILE A 67 -5.32 -12.58 -5.08
CA ILE A 67 -4.40 -13.62 -4.58
C ILE A 67 -5.22 -14.69 -3.85
N PRO A 68 -5.88 -15.61 -4.59
CA PRO A 68 -6.88 -16.52 -4.02
C PRO A 68 -6.38 -17.34 -2.83
N GLN A 69 -5.09 -17.71 -2.84
CA GLN A 69 -4.43 -18.45 -1.76
C GLN A 69 -4.50 -17.73 -0.40
N LEU A 70 -4.67 -16.40 -0.38
CA LEU A 70 -4.84 -15.64 0.87
C LEU A 70 -6.27 -15.71 1.43
N ALA A 71 -7.27 -16.23 0.71
CA ALA A 71 -8.60 -16.47 1.27
C ALA A 71 -8.58 -17.54 2.37
N GLU A 72 -7.69 -18.52 2.23
CA GLU A 72 -7.62 -19.70 3.10
C GLU A 72 -6.57 -19.54 4.21
N MET A 73 -5.83 -18.42 4.20
CA MET A 73 -4.74 -18.17 5.15
C MET A 73 -5.12 -17.07 6.12
N THR A 74 -4.91 -17.33 7.42
CA THR A 74 -4.96 -16.26 8.42
C THR A 74 -3.80 -15.29 8.17
N LEU A 75 -4.08 -14.01 7.98
CA LEU A 75 -3.06 -13.00 7.69
C LEU A 75 -2.21 -12.65 8.92
N LEU A 76 -2.83 -12.69 10.10
CA LEU A 76 -2.21 -12.37 11.39
C LEU A 76 -2.27 -13.54 12.36
N THR A 77 -1.37 -13.54 13.34
CA THR A 77 -1.42 -14.41 14.52
C THR A 77 -1.16 -13.53 15.73
N GLY A 78 -2.23 -13.22 16.48
CA GLY A 78 -2.19 -12.14 17.48
C GLY A 78 -2.00 -10.79 16.78
N GLU A 79 -1.00 -10.03 17.24
CA GLU A 79 -0.66 -8.68 16.75
C GLU A 79 0.48 -8.67 15.72
N SER A 80 0.75 -9.79 15.05
CA SER A 80 1.86 -9.90 14.10
C SER A 80 1.49 -10.72 12.87
N ILE A 81 2.16 -10.47 11.74
CA ILE A 81 2.02 -11.31 10.53
C ILE A 81 2.14 -12.79 10.89
N ASN A 82 1.24 -13.59 10.33
CA ASN A 82 1.29 -15.04 10.44
C ASN A 82 2.70 -15.57 10.10
N PRO A 83 3.37 -16.29 11.01
CA PRO A 83 4.71 -16.82 10.79
C PRO A 83 4.86 -17.63 9.50
N LYS A 84 3.78 -18.31 9.06
CA LYS A 84 3.74 -19.02 7.78
C LYS A 84 3.92 -18.07 6.60
N LEU A 85 3.27 -16.91 6.59
CA LEU A 85 3.40 -15.92 5.52
C LEU A 85 4.81 -15.31 5.50
N ARG A 86 5.39 -15.02 6.68
CA ARG A 86 6.79 -14.58 6.78
C ARG A 86 7.76 -15.64 6.22
N PHE A 87 7.54 -16.91 6.55
CA PHE A 87 8.33 -18.00 6.03
C PHE A 87 8.22 -18.12 4.50
N LEU A 88 6.99 -18.13 3.96
CA LEU A 88 6.74 -18.21 2.51
C LEU A 88 7.40 -17.06 1.75
N SER A 89 7.29 -15.85 2.29
CA SER A 89 7.98 -14.68 1.74
C SER A 89 9.50 -14.85 1.72
N ARG A 90 10.09 -15.31 2.84
CA ARG A 90 11.54 -15.47 2.99
C ARG A 90 12.13 -16.52 2.04
N ILE A 91 11.41 -17.60 1.75
CA ILE A 91 11.86 -18.64 0.81
C ILE A 91 11.56 -18.28 -0.66
N GLY A 92 10.94 -17.12 -0.91
CA GLY A 92 10.56 -16.69 -2.26
C GLY A 92 9.46 -17.56 -2.88
N HIS A 93 8.50 -18.02 -2.07
CA HIS A 93 7.35 -18.78 -2.56
C HIS A 93 6.58 -17.98 -3.62
N HIS A 94 6.14 -18.68 -4.67
CA HIS A 94 5.35 -18.11 -5.73
C HIS A 94 3.86 -18.25 -5.42
N PHE A 95 3.18 -17.12 -5.39
CA PHE A 95 1.74 -17.03 -5.28
C PHE A 95 1.14 -16.81 -6.66
N ASP A 96 -0.03 -17.41 -6.89
CA ASP A 96 -0.82 -17.13 -8.09
C ASP A 96 -1.54 -15.79 -7.90
N VAL A 97 -1.30 -14.88 -8.83
CA VAL A 97 -1.99 -13.59 -8.91
C VAL A 97 -2.91 -13.58 -10.13
N ILE A 98 -4.14 -13.14 -9.92
CA ILE A 98 -5.18 -12.99 -10.95
C ILE A 98 -5.52 -11.51 -11.06
N ALA A 99 -5.07 -10.86 -12.13
CA ALA A 99 -5.47 -9.48 -12.42
C ALA A 99 -6.96 -9.40 -12.81
N MET A 100 -7.56 -8.20 -12.75
CA MET A 100 -9.00 -8.05 -13.04
C MET A 100 -9.40 -8.39 -14.47
N ASN A 101 -8.47 -8.29 -15.43
CA ASN A 101 -8.68 -8.73 -16.80
C ASN A 101 -8.62 -10.27 -16.95
N GLY A 102 -8.40 -11.02 -15.86
CA GLY A 102 -8.28 -12.47 -15.84
C GLY A 102 -6.87 -13.01 -16.09
N LEU A 103 -5.88 -12.14 -16.37
CA LEU A 103 -4.48 -12.55 -16.55
C LEU A 103 -3.96 -13.19 -15.26
N ARG A 104 -3.36 -14.38 -15.40
CA ARG A 104 -2.73 -15.10 -14.30
C ARG A 104 -1.22 -15.05 -14.42
N PHE A 105 -0.56 -14.79 -13.31
CA PHE A 105 0.90 -14.79 -13.25
C PHE A 105 1.39 -15.17 -11.85
N ALA A 106 2.56 -15.80 -11.80
CA ALA A 106 3.24 -16.07 -10.55
C ALA A 106 3.90 -14.80 -10.01
N SER A 107 3.85 -14.60 -8.69
CA SER A 107 4.52 -13.50 -8.01
C SER A 107 5.10 -13.93 -6.67
N LYS A 108 6.21 -13.31 -6.28
CA LYS A 108 6.67 -13.34 -4.89
C LYS A 108 5.94 -12.25 -4.11
N LEU A 109 5.60 -12.57 -2.87
CA LEU A 109 4.95 -11.63 -1.96
C LEU A 109 5.85 -11.34 -0.77
N TYR A 110 5.89 -10.07 -0.37
CA TYR A 110 6.48 -9.66 0.90
C TYR A 110 5.42 -8.97 1.76
N PHE A 111 5.40 -9.35 3.03
CA PHE A 111 4.44 -8.85 4.02
C PHE A 111 5.22 -8.01 5.03
N ILE A 112 4.76 -6.79 5.26
CA ILE A 112 5.38 -5.85 6.18
C ILE A 112 4.28 -5.36 7.13
N ASP A 113 4.54 -5.47 8.43
CA ASP A 113 3.69 -4.88 9.46
C ASP A 113 3.80 -3.36 9.40
N ILE A 114 2.67 -2.67 9.35
CA ILE A 114 2.63 -1.21 9.46
C ILE A 114 1.57 -0.79 10.47
N ASP A 115 1.94 0.11 11.37
CA ASP A 115 0.98 0.74 12.28
C ASP A 115 0.54 2.08 11.70
N ARG A 116 -0.77 2.27 11.57
CA ARG A 116 -1.35 3.50 11.03
C ARG A 116 -2.48 3.99 11.91
N PHE A 117 -2.30 5.16 12.53
CA PHE A 117 -3.30 5.75 13.43
C PHE A 117 -3.75 4.81 14.58
N GLY A 118 -2.86 3.92 15.04
CA GLY A 118 -3.19 2.92 16.07
C GLY A 118 -3.92 1.69 15.53
N GLU A 119 -4.14 1.60 14.22
CA GLU A 119 -4.65 0.40 13.56
C GLU A 119 -3.49 -0.39 12.95
N HIS A 120 -3.43 -1.67 13.30
CA HIS A 120 -2.48 -2.61 12.75
C HIS A 120 -2.89 -2.99 11.34
N ASN A 121 -2.04 -2.70 10.37
CA ASN A 121 -2.28 -2.93 8.95
C ASN A 121 -1.10 -3.70 8.33
N LEU A 122 -1.35 -4.28 7.16
CA LEU A 122 -0.34 -5.03 6.43
C LEU A 122 -0.04 -4.36 5.10
N ARG A 123 1.23 -4.11 4.83
CA ARG A 123 1.72 -3.73 3.50
C ARG A 123 2.16 -4.98 2.76
N LEU A 124 1.56 -5.24 1.61
CA LEU A 124 1.91 -6.30 0.68
C LEU A 124 2.70 -5.70 -0.48
N ILE A 125 3.89 -6.24 -0.72
CA ILE A 125 4.69 -5.94 -1.90
C ILE A 125 4.56 -7.11 -2.86
N ILE A 126 4.16 -6.83 -4.11
CA ILE A 126 3.97 -7.82 -5.16
C ILE A 126 5.12 -7.70 -6.15
N VAL A 127 5.88 -8.78 -6.31
CA VAL A 127 6.98 -8.85 -7.28
C VAL A 127 6.67 -9.94 -8.29
N PRO A 128 6.18 -9.59 -9.48
CA PRO A 128 5.92 -10.55 -10.55
C PRO A 128 7.19 -11.30 -10.89
N THR A 129 7.06 -12.61 -11.08
CA THR A 129 8.18 -13.40 -11.58
C THR A 129 8.14 -13.49 -13.10
N PRO A 130 9.27 -13.24 -13.79
CA PRO A 130 9.31 -13.35 -15.24
C PRO A 130 8.89 -14.76 -15.65
N GLN A 131 7.98 -14.83 -16.63
CA GLN A 131 7.65 -16.09 -17.29
C GLN A 131 8.86 -16.46 -18.15
N ASN A 132 9.58 -17.51 -17.78
CA ASN A 132 10.63 -18.12 -18.61
C ASN A 132 10.00 -18.93 -19.74
#